data_AF-A0A5C2S653-F1
#
_entry.id   AF-A0A5C2S653-F1
#
_cell.length_a   1.000
_cell.length_b   1.000
_cell.length_c   1.000
_cell.angle_alpha   90.00
_cell.angle_beta   90.00
_cell.angle_gamma   90.00
#
_symmetry.space_group_name_H-M   'P 1'
#
loop_
_entity.id
_entity.type
_entity.pdbx_description
1 polymer ?
#
loop_
_entity_poly.entity_id
_entity_poly.type
_entity_poly.pdbx_seq_one_letter_code
_entity_poly.pdbx_strand_id
1 'polypeptide(L)'
;MVSAYIRIAHKYQMDTILNQWLGYLKKHFTSRFKQWISHERMVPEGFDPIHAIGVVNLARLTGCTSILPTAIAVCTTLGEKIVTGFTRNDGIHEQLSMADLGRCFQAKGHLIQANATAIAVALEPEIVTENCSSDECSEQIRLFVENGRSIFAADYLAPEGLVPPWSNYEASLAEGYDVCCHCLEMMRDDYKNNQRVIWRRLPEITGVQVDGWNL
;
A
#
# COMPACT_ATOMS: atom_id res chain seq x y z
N MET A 1 12.21 -16.00 -11.16
CA MET A 1 13.63 -16.29 -10.82
C MET A 1 13.89 -16.20 -9.31
N VAL A 2 13.56 -15.09 -8.63
CA VAL A 2 13.75 -14.90 -7.17
C VAL A 2 13.20 -16.04 -6.31
N SER A 3 11.97 -16.48 -6.55
CA SER A 3 11.33 -17.58 -5.79
C SER A 3 12.13 -18.90 -5.83
N ALA A 4 12.64 -19.26 -7.01
CA ALA A 4 13.42 -20.49 -7.19
C ALA A 4 14.73 -20.44 -6.38
N TYR A 5 15.47 -19.32 -6.45
CA TYR A 5 16.70 -19.16 -5.69
C TYR A 5 16.47 -19.21 -4.18
N ILE A 6 15.43 -18.54 -3.66
CA ILE A 6 15.11 -18.58 -2.23
C ILE A 6 14.78 -20.01 -1.79
N ARG A 7 13.92 -20.73 -2.54
CA ARG A 7 13.51 -22.09 -2.17
C ARG A 7 14.67 -23.09 -2.21
N ILE A 8 15.53 -23.02 -3.23
CA ILE A 8 16.73 -23.87 -3.32
C ILE A 8 17.71 -23.52 -2.20
N ALA A 9 18.04 -22.24 -2.04
CA ALA A 9 18.96 -21.80 -1.01
C ALA A 9 18.48 -22.18 0.39
N HIS A 10 17.18 -22.04 0.68
CA HIS A 10 16.59 -22.48 1.94
C HIS A 10 16.67 -24.00 2.13
N LYS A 11 16.32 -24.79 1.09
CA LYS A 11 16.34 -26.26 1.15
C LYS A 11 17.75 -26.83 1.40
N TYR A 12 18.77 -26.20 0.82
CA TYR A 12 20.16 -26.65 0.89
C TYR A 12 21.03 -25.79 1.83
N GLN A 13 20.41 -24.96 2.69
CA GLN A 13 21.09 -24.13 3.69
C GLN A 13 22.23 -23.25 3.10
N MET A 14 21.98 -22.67 1.92
CA MET A 14 22.92 -21.78 1.23
C MET A 14 22.71 -20.33 1.69
N ASP A 15 23.14 -20.01 2.91
CA ASP A 15 22.82 -18.75 3.60
C ASP A 15 23.18 -17.49 2.81
N THR A 16 24.34 -17.46 2.13
CA THR A 16 24.76 -16.30 1.33
C THR A 16 23.75 -15.99 0.21
N ILE A 17 23.31 -17.03 -0.50
CA ILE A 17 22.34 -16.88 -1.60
C ILE A 17 20.97 -16.52 -1.02
N LEU A 18 20.57 -17.18 0.06
CA LEU A 18 19.30 -16.91 0.74
C LEU A 18 19.22 -15.44 1.19
N ASN A 19 20.25 -14.95 1.86
CA ASN A 19 20.34 -13.57 2.34
C ASN A 19 20.36 -12.55 1.21
N GLN A 20 21.04 -12.84 0.09
CA GLN A 20 21.04 -11.97 -1.08
C GLN A 20 19.61 -11.75 -1.63
N TRP A 21 18.87 -12.84 -1.85
CA TRP A 21 17.54 -12.75 -2.45
C TRP A 21 16.45 -12.28 -1.47
N LEU A 22 16.55 -12.64 -0.19
CA LEU A 22 15.71 -12.03 0.85
C LEU A 22 16.01 -10.54 1.02
N GLY A 23 17.27 -10.14 0.90
CA GLY A 23 17.68 -8.73 0.89
C GLY A 23 17.06 -7.96 -0.27
N TYR A 24 16.98 -8.56 -1.46
CA TYR A 24 16.25 -7.99 -2.60
C TYR A 24 14.76 -7.80 -2.27
N LEU A 25 14.08 -8.83 -1.75
CA LEU A 25 12.67 -8.70 -1.38
C LEU A 25 12.44 -7.65 -0.30
N LYS A 26 13.30 -7.57 0.73
CA LYS A 26 13.23 -6.56 1.81
C LYS A 26 13.36 -5.13 1.31
N LYS A 27 14.05 -4.89 0.17
CA LYS A 27 14.12 -3.55 -0.42
C LYS A 27 12.78 -3.09 -0.96
N HIS A 28 11.98 -4.00 -1.50
CA HIS A 28 10.69 -3.68 -2.13
C HIS A 28 9.51 -3.86 -1.15
N PHE A 29 9.45 -4.99 -0.46
CA PHE A 29 8.50 -5.29 0.61
C PHE A 29 9.11 -4.89 1.96
N THR A 30 9.30 -3.59 2.12
CA THR A 30 10.10 -2.99 3.20
C THR A 30 9.30 -2.68 4.45
N SER A 31 9.95 -2.64 5.61
CA SER A 31 9.38 -2.10 6.85
C SER A 31 9.52 -0.58 6.97
N ARG A 32 10.23 0.07 6.03
CA ARG A 32 10.56 1.50 6.07
C ARG A 32 9.60 2.32 5.21
N PHE A 33 8.79 3.16 5.86
CA PHE A 33 7.81 4.03 5.18
C PHE A 33 8.42 4.87 4.04
N LYS A 34 9.54 5.56 4.32
CA LYS A 34 10.21 6.42 3.32
C LYS A 34 10.64 5.65 2.06
N GLN A 35 11.06 4.39 2.23
CA GLN A 35 11.45 3.54 1.11
C GLN A 35 10.23 3.08 0.32
N TRP A 36 9.14 2.71 1.00
CA TRP A 36 7.89 2.33 0.34
C TRP A 36 7.35 3.43 -0.57
N ILE A 37 7.19 4.65 -0.04
CA ILE A 37 6.64 5.78 -0.80
C ILE A 37 7.57 6.31 -1.91
N SER A 38 8.84 5.90 -1.90
CA SER A 38 9.78 6.24 -2.97
C SER A 38 9.68 5.31 -4.18
N HIS A 39 8.97 4.18 -4.04
CA HIS A 39 8.73 3.28 -5.16
C HIS A 39 7.56 3.77 -6.00
N GLU A 40 7.72 3.74 -7.32
CA GLU A 40 6.63 4.00 -8.28
C GLU A 40 5.60 2.85 -8.31
N ARG A 41 6.01 1.64 -7.90
CA ARG A 41 5.20 0.41 -7.96
C ARG A 41 5.18 -0.29 -6.60
N MET A 42 4.05 -0.91 -6.28
CA MET A 42 3.90 -1.74 -5.06
C MET A 42 4.76 -3.02 -5.08
N VAL A 43 5.21 -3.43 -6.27
CA VAL A 43 6.03 -4.64 -6.48
C VAL A 43 7.24 -4.29 -7.33
N PRO A 44 8.34 -5.08 -7.24
CA PRO A 44 9.53 -4.84 -8.04
C PRO A 44 9.26 -4.87 -9.55
N GLU A 45 10.16 -4.28 -10.33
CA GLU A 45 10.14 -4.42 -11.78
C GLU A 45 10.19 -5.90 -12.19
N GLY A 46 9.41 -6.26 -13.21
CA GLY A 46 9.22 -7.65 -13.63
C GLY A 46 8.30 -8.48 -12.74
N PHE A 47 7.71 -7.90 -11.68
CA PHE A 47 6.64 -8.52 -10.91
C PHE A 47 5.29 -7.91 -11.25
N ASP A 48 4.27 -8.76 -11.32
CA ASP A 48 2.87 -8.37 -11.21
C ASP A 48 2.42 -8.42 -9.74
N PRO A 49 1.40 -7.63 -9.34
CA PRO A 49 0.87 -7.65 -7.97
C PRO A 49 0.54 -9.06 -7.46
N ILE A 50 0.05 -9.96 -8.32
CA ILE A 50 -0.29 -11.35 -7.96
C ILE A 50 0.91 -12.15 -7.42
N HIS A 51 2.13 -11.79 -7.81
CA HIS A 51 3.34 -12.42 -7.28
C HIS A 51 3.59 -12.12 -5.81
N ALA A 52 2.89 -11.14 -5.20
CA ALA A 52 2.91 -10.92 -3.76
C ALA A 52 2.43 -12.15 -2.96
N ILE A 53 1.56 -12.98 -3.55
CA ILE A 53 1.19 -14.30 -2.97
C ILE A 53 2.42 -15.15 -2.74
N GLY A 54 3.29 -15.25 -3.75
CA GLY A 54 4.56 -15.97 -3.66
C GLY A 54 5.48 -15.35 -2.60
N VAL A 55 5.49 -14.03 -2.47
CA VAL A 55 6.30 -13.32 -1.44
C VAL A 55 5.81 -13.64 -0.03
N VAL A 56 4.50 -13.66 0.22
CA VAL A 56 3.93 -14.10 1.51
C VAL A 56 4.36 -15.54 1.80
N ASN A 57 4.21 -16.44 0.84
CA ASN A 57 4.59 -17.85 1.00
C ASN A 57 6.10 -18.03 1.28
N LEU A 58 6.96 -17.26 0.61
CA LEU A 58 8.40 -17.29 0.86
C LEU A 58 8.78 -16.71 2.22
N ALA A 59 8.10 -15.64 2.66
CA ALA A 59 8.28 -15.06 3.99
C ALA A 59 7.91 -16.07 5.08
N ARG A 60 6.80 -16.79 4.91
CA ARG A 60 6.38 -17.89 5.80
C ARG A 60 7.37 -19.04 5.78
N LEU A 61 7.84 -19.46 4.60
CA LEU A 61 8.80 -20.56 4.43
C LEU A 61 10.13 -20.28 5.13
N THR A 62 10.62 -19.04 5.04
CA THR A 62 11.97 -18.66 5.50
C THR A 62 12.00 -18.01 6.88
N GLY A 63 10.83 -17.74 7.47
CA GLY A 63 10.73 -16.96 8.71
C GLY A 63 11.07 -15.47 8.54
N CYS A 64 11.15 -14.96 7.31
CA CYS A 64 11.44 -13.55 7.03
C CYS A 64 10.19 -12.67 7.28
N THR A 65 9.83 -12.47 8.55
CA THR A 65 8.58 -11.80 8.94
C THR A 65 8.53 -10.32 8.56
N SER A 66 9.69 -9.65 8.42
CA SER A 66 9.77 -8.22 8.15
C SER A 66 9.08 -7.76 6.85
N ILE A 67 8.91 -8.67 5.88
CA ILE A 67 8.29 -8.37 4.58
C ILE A 67 6.79 -8.70 4.52
N LEU A 68 6.27 -9.43 5.53
CA LEU A 68 4.90 -9.92 5.56
C LEU A 68 3.86 -8.78 5.52
N PRO A 69 3.96 -7.70 6.32
CA PRO A 69 2.91 -6.69 6.35
C PRO A 69 2.69 -6.05 4.99
N THR A 70 3.77 -5.62 4.32
CA THR A 70 3.68 -5.05 2.98
C THR A 70 3.21 -6.07 1.94
N ALA A 71 3.69 -7.32 2.00
CA ALA A 71 3.28 -8.34 1.03
C ALA A 71 1.79 -8.70 1.15
N ILE A 72 1.27 -8.85 2.37
CA ILE A 72 -0.16 -9.05 2.65
C ILE A 72 -0.96 -7.84 2.17
N ALA A 73 -0.49 -6.62 2.44
CA ALA A 73 -1.18 -5.42 2.01
C ALA A 73 -1.30 -5.33 0.48
N VAL A 74 -0.26 -5.71 -0.27
CA VAL A 74 -0.35 -5.83 -1.74
C VAL A 74 -1.34 -6.90 -2.17
N CYS A 75 -1.40 -8.05 -1.48
CA CYS A 75 -2.38 -9.09 -1.78
C CYS A 75 -3.83 -8.61 -1.67
N THR A 76 -4.12 -7.57 -0.86
CA THR A 76 -5.49 -7.02 -0.73
C THR A 76 -6.03 -6.40 -2.03
N THR A 77 -5.16 -6.03 -2.97
CA THR A 77 -5.53 -5.37 -4.24
C THR A 77 -5.76 -6.36 -5.40
N LEU A 78 -5.73 -7.67 -5.14
CA LEU A 78 -5.74 -8.69 -6.19
C LEU A 78 -7.14 -9.05 -6.70
N GLY A 79 -8.20 -8.52 -6.08
CA GLY A 79 -9.58 -8.92 -6.39
C GLY A 79 -9.76 -10.43 -6.22
N GLU A 80 -10.48 -11.06 -7.15
CA GLU A 80 -10.71 -12.53 -7.13
C GLU A 80 -9.42 -13.36 -7.23
N LYS A 81 -8.35 -12.79 -7.81
CA LYS A 81 -7.08 -13.51 -8.00
C LYS A 81 -6.39 -13.86 -6.68
N ILE A 82 -6.80 -13.21 -5.58
CA ILE A 82 -6.34 -13.57 -4.24
C ILE A 82 -6.71 -15.01 -3.85
N VAL A 83 -7.83 -15.51 -4.38
CA VAL A 83 -8.34 -16.87 -4.12
C VAL A 83 -7.76 -17.85 -5.12
N THR A 84 -7.78 -17.50 -6.42
CA THR A 84 -7.34 -18.43 -7.47
C THR A 84 -5.82 -18.58 -7.51
N GLY A 85 -5.05 -17.58 -7.10
CA GLY A 85 -3.60 -17.62 -7.10
C GLY A 85 -3.02 -17.62 -8.52
N PHE A 86 -1.79 -18.11 -8.66
CA PHE A 86 -1.11 -18.18 -9.96
C PHE A 86 -0.21 -19.40 -10.10
N THR A 87 -0.04 -19.87 -11.33
CA THR A 87 0.92 -20.93 -11.66
C THR A 87 2.27 -20.33 -11.95
N ARG A 88 3.30 -20.80 -11.26
CA ARG A 88 4.70 -20.41 -11.52
C ARG A 88 5.22 -21.04 -12.81
N ASN A 89 6.35 -20.51 -13.30
CA ASN A 89 7.04 -21.02 -14.49
C ASN A 89 7.45 -22.50 -14.40
N ASP A 90 7.61 -23.06 -13.20
CA ASP A 90 7.90 -24.48 -12.98
C ASP A 90 6.65 -25.35 -12.81
N GLY A 91 5.47 -24.82 -13.15
CA GLY A 91 4.19 -25.54 -13.10
C GLY A 91 3.58 -25.68 -11.71
N ILE A 92 4.26 -25.19 -10.67
CA ILE A 92 3.76 -25.23 -9.29
C ILE A 92 2.74 -24.12 -9.10
N HIS A 93 1.55 -24.47 -8.61
CA HIS A 93 0.51 -23.53 -8.25
C HIS A 93 0.80 -22.86 -6.91
N GLU A 94 0.72 -21.53 -6.86
CA GLU A 94 0.90 -20.72 -5.65
C GLU A 94 -0.42 -20.06 -5.27
N GLN A 95 -0.84 -20.28 -4.03
CA GLN A 95 -1.99 -19.65 -3.40
C GLN A 95 -1.63 -19.28 -1.96
N LEU A 96 -2.40 -18.35 -1.38
CA LEU A 96 -2.27 -18.04 0.04
C LEU A 96 -2.77 -19.21 0.88
N SER A 97 -2.17 -19.39 2.07
CA SER A 97 -2.76 -20.22 3.10
C SER A 97 -4.13 -19.66 3.51
N MET A 98 -5.06 -20.51 3.99
CA MET A 98 -6.37 -20.03 4.46
C MET A 98 -6.23 -18.96 5.57
N ALA A 99 -5.22 -19.09 6.42
CA ALA A 99 -4.94 -18.10 7.46
C ALA A 99 -4.50 -16.75 6.87
N ASP A 100 -3.62 -16.75 5.87
CA ASP A 100 -3.18 -15.50 5.22
C ASP A 100 -4.23 -14.90 4.30
N LEU A 101 -5.08 -15.73 3.68
CA LEU A 101 -6.26 -15.25 2.97
C LEU A 101 -7.21 -14.51 3.92
N GLY A 102 -7.50 -15.08 5.10
CA GLY A 102 -8.27 -14.42 6.14
C GLY A 102 -7.66 -13.09 6.61
N ARG A 103 -6.33 -13.05 6.78
CA ARG A 103 -5.60 -11.80 7.08
C ARG A 103 -5.77 -10.76 5.98
N CYS A 104 -5.73 -11.15 4.71
CA CYS A 104 -5.94 -10.22 3.61
C CYS A 104 -7.35 -9.62 3.61
N PHE A 105 -8.38 -10.42 3.89
CA PHE A 105 -9.75 -9.91 4.00
C PHE A 105 -9.90 -8.90 5.14
N GLN A 106 -9.36 -9.20 6.32
CA GLN A 106 -9.35 -8.26 7.45
C GLN A 106 -8.58 -6.98 7.10
N ALA A 107 -7.36 -7.13 6.58
CA ALA A 107 -6.48 -6.02 6.23
C ALA A 107 -7.12 -5.12 5.17
N LYS A 108 -7.80 -5.69 4.18
CA LYS A 108 -8.48 -4.94 3.12
C LYS A 108 -9.48 -3.95 3.70
N GLY A 109 -10.37 -4.41 4.58
CA GLY A 109 -11.37 -3.54 5.22
C GLY A 109 -10.72 -2.41 6.03
N HIS A 110 -9.71 -2.74 6.84
CA HIS A 110 -8.98 -1.75 7.64
C HIS A 110 -8.21 -0.73 6.79
N LEU A 111 -7.55 -1.16 5.70
CA LEU A 111 -6.82 -0.27 4.81
C LEU A 111 -7.76 0.69 4.08
N ILE A 112 -8.88 0.19 3.56
CA ILE A 112 -9.90 1.03 2.91
C ILE A 112 -10.43 2.08 3.88
N GLN A 113 -10.81 1.68 5.11
CA GLN A 113 -11.29 2.61 6.13
C GLN A 113 -10.24 3.66 6.50
N ALA A 114 -8.98 3.23 6.68
CA ALA A 114 -7.89 4.12 7.06
C ALA A 114 -7.55 5.10 5.92
N ASN A 115 -7.52 4.64 4.67
CA ASN A 115 -7.29 5.49 3.50
C ASN A 115 -8.44 6.50 3.33
N ALA A 116 -9.69 6.07 3.47
CA ALA A 116 -10.85 6.96 3.39
C ALA A 116 -10.81 8.05 4.47
N THR A 117 -10.41 7.68 5.69
CA THR A 117 -10.21 8.65 6.77
C THR A 117 -9.09 9.64 6.45
N ALA A 118 -7.96 9.16 5.93
CA ALA A 118 -6.84 10.02 5.57
C ALA A 118 -7.20 11.03 4.46
N ILE A 119 -8.00 10.61 3.48
CA ILE A 119 -8.51 11.47 2.41
C ILE A 119 -9.51 12.48 2.97
N ALA A 120 -10.46 12.03 3.81
CA ALA A 120 -11.46 12.92 4.39
C ALA A 120 -10.81 14.07 5.19
N VAL A 121 -9.76 13.76 5.96
CA VAL A 121 -8.97 14.78 6.68
C VAL A 121 -8.21 15.68 5.71
N ALA A 122 -7.54 15.11 4.70
CA ALA A 122 -6.77 15.91 3.73
C ALA A 122 -7.65 16.80 2.84
N LEU A 123 -8.92 16.44 2.63
CA LEU A 123 -9.90 17.20 1.86
C LEU A 123 -10.80 18.08 2.73
N GLU A 124 -10.52 18.24 4.03
CA GLU A 124 -11.31 19.07 4.93
C GLU A 124 -11.09 20.56 4.61
N PRO A 125 -12.12 21.29 4.10
CA PRO A 125 -11.91 22.66 3.60
C PRO A 125 -11.42 23.64 4.66
N GLU A 126 -11.83 23.43 5.92
CA GLU A 126 -11.52 24.30 7.05
C GLU A 126 -10.01 24.36 7.36
N ILE A 127 -9.28 23.25 7.15
CA ILE A 127 -7.83 23.17 7.38
C ILE A 127 -7.05 24.05 6.39
N VAL A 128 -7.62 24.31 5.21
CA VAL A 128 -6.98 25.02 4.10
C VAL A 128 -7.12 26.55 4.22
N THR A 129 -7.93 27.04 5.16
CA THR A 129 -8.31 28.46 5.27
C THR A 129 -7.30 29.35 6.02
N GLU A 130 -6.43 28.80 6.87
CA GLU A 130 -5.55 29.65 7.70
C GLU A 130 -4.39 30.29 6.91
N ASN A 131 -3.97 29.68 5.80
CA ASN A 131 -2.82 30.15 5.01
C ASN A 131 -3.10 30.35 3.51
N CYS A 132 -4.33 30.11 3.05
CA CYS A 132 -4.72 30.46 1.69
C CYS A 132 -5.12 31.93 1.62
N SER A 133 -4.61 32.66 0.63
CA SER A 133 -4.92 34.10 0.47
C SER A 133 -6.32 34.37 -0.11
N SER A 134 -7.08 33.34 -0.47
CA SER A 134 -8.42 33.45 -1.06
C SER A 134 -9.33 32.34 -0.54
N ASP A 135 -10.54 32.69 -0.12
CA ASP A 135 -11.60 31.73 0.26
C ASP A 135 -11.99 30.80 -0.91
N GLU A 136 -11.54 31.10 -2.12
CA GLU A 136 -11.83 30.37 -3.34
C GLU A 136 -11.33 28.92 -3.33
N CYS A 137 -10.14 28.64 -2.77
CA CYS A 137 -9.64 27.25 -2.67
C CYS A 137 -10.54 26.38 -1.78
N SER A 138 -11.09 26.93 -0.69
CA SER A 138 -12.00 26.20 0.20
C SER A 138 -13.29 25.78 -0.51
N GLU A 139 -13.89 26.70 -1.27
CA GLU A 139 -15.09 26.39 -2.05
C GLU A 139 -14.79 25.38 -3.17
N GLN A 140 -13.66 25.49 -3.85
CA GLN A 140 -13.26 24.53 -4.89
C GLN A 140 -13.02 23.13 -4.32
N ILE A 141 -12.41 23.02 -3.13
CA ILE A 141 -12.27 21.73 -2.43
C ILE A 141 -13.65 21.18 -2.03
N ARG A 142 -14.59 22.04 -1.59
CA ARG A 142 -15.95 21.60 -1.28
C ARG A 142 -16.66 21.04 -2.52
N LEU A 143 -16.57 21.74 -3.65
CA LEU A 143 -17.11 21.29 -4.94
C LEU A 143 -16.46 19.98 -5.39
N PHE A 144 -15.15 19.85 -5.21
CA PHE A 144 -14.40 18.62 -5.48
C PHE A 144 -14.98 17.42 -4.71
N VAL A 145 -15.19 17.58 -3.41
CA VAL A 145 -15.75 16.54 -2.54
C VAL A 145 -17.21 16.24 -2.90
N GLU A 146 -18.03 17.25 -3.17
CA GLU A 146 -19.44 17.09 -3.56
C GLU A 146 -19.58 16.33 -4.90
N ASN A 147 -18.75 16.66 -5.89
CA ASN A 147 -18.72 15.97 -7.18
C ASN A 147 -18.20 14.53 -7.05
N GLY A 148 -17.19 14.29 -6.21
CA GLY A 148 -16.71 12.94 -5.93
C GLY A 148 -17.80 12.03 -5.34
N ARG A 149 -18.72 12.59 -4.54
CA ARG A 149 -19.86 11.86 -3.96
C ARG A 149 -20.95 11.54 -4.99
N SER A 150 -21.13 12.36 -6.04
CA SER A 150 -22.27 12.24 -6.97
C SER A 150 -22.06 11.18 -8.08
N ILE A 151 -20.83 10.76 -8.35
CA ILE A 151 -20.49 9.95 -9.54
C ILE A 151 -20.44 8.41 -9.28
N PHE A 152 -20.81 7.89 -8.10
CA PHE A 152 -20.53 6.49 -7.72
C PHE A 152 -19.04 6.11 -7.82
N ALA A 153 -18.12 7.09 -7.85
CA ALA A 153 -16.67 6.90 -7.83
C ALA A 153 -16.18 6.66 -6.39
N ALA A 154 -16.80 5.71 -5.68
CA ALA A 154 -16.49 5.41 -4.28
C ALA A 154 -15.01 5.00 -4.10
N ASP A 155 -14.42 4.35 -5.11
CA ASP A 155 -13.01 3.95 -5.13
C ASP A 155 -12.04 5.12 -4.95
N TYR A 156 -12.46 6.32 -5.35
CA TYR A 156 -11.65 7.52 -5.22
C TYR A 156 -11.56 8.01 -3.76
N LEU A 157 -12.69 7.96 -3.04
CA LEU A 157 -12.78 8.36 -1.64
C LEU A 157 -12.39 7.22 -0.68
N ALA A 158 -12.26 6.00 -1.18
CA ALA A 158 -11.95 4.81 -0.40
C ALA A 158 -10.98 3.89 -1.16
N PRO A 159 -9.78 4.37 -1.53
CA PRO A 159 -8.88 3.62 -2.39
C PRO A 159 -8.35 2.37 -1.71
N GLU A 160 -8.21 1.31 -2.51
CA GLU A 160 -7.60 0.07 -2.08
C GLU A 160 -6.06 0.17 -1.99
N GLY A 161 -5.48 -0.74 -1.21
CA GLY A 161 -4.03 -0.92 -1.13
C GLY A 161 -3.33 -0.11 -0.04
N LEU A 162 -2.01 -0.21 -0.05
CA LEU A 162 -1.15 0.35 0.99
C LEU A 162 -0.57 1.69 0.57
N VAL A 163 -0.99 2.76 1.27
CA VAL A 163 -0.45 4.12 1.08
C VAL A 163 -0.62 4.57 -0.39
N PRO A 164 -1.87 4.77 -0.85
CA PRO A 164 -2.12 5.23 -2.23
C PRO A 164 -1.40 6.56 -2.50
N PRO A 165 -0.91 6.81 -3.72
CA PRO A 165 -0.16 8.03 -4.00
C PRO A 165 -1.06 9.26 -4.05
N TRP A 166 -0.59 10.40 -3.52
CA TRP A 166 -1.31 11.67 -3.56
C TRP A 166 -1.55 12.19 -4.99
N SER A 167 -0.72 11.77 -5.96
CA SER A 167 -0.89 12.13 -7.37
C SER A 167 -2.24 11.71 -7.96
N ASN A 168 -2.94 10.75 -7.33
CA ASN A 168 -4.31 10.38 -7.70
C ASN A 168 -5.30 11.54 -7.48
N TYR A 169 -4.97 12.48 -6.60
CA TYR A 169 -5.82 13.61 -6.22
C TYR A 169 -5.32 14.93 -6.77
N GLU A 170 -4.01 15.12 -6.69
CA GLU A 170 -3.37 16.40 -6.95
C GLU A 170 -3.66 16.96 -8.35
N ALA A 171 -3.58 16.14 -9.40
CA ALA A 171 -3.80 16.62 -10.77
C ALA A 171 -5.23 17.13 -10.96
N SER A 172 -6.23 16.42 -10.42
CA SER A 172 -7.62 16.84 -10.51
C SER A 172 -7.88 18.12 -9.71
N LEU A 173 -7.33 18.24 -8.51
CA LEU A 173 -7.47 19.44 -7.68
C LEU A 173 -6.77 20.65 -8.33
N ALA A 174 -5.59 20.46 -8.91
CA ALA A 174 -4.82 21.52 -9.56
C ALA A 174 -5.44 21.99 -10.87
N GLU A 175 -5.77 21.06 -11.78
CA GLU A 175 -6.18 21.39 -13.16
C GLU A 175 -7.70 21.50 -13.32
N GLY A 176 -8.48 20.79 -12.50
CA GLY A 176 -9.94 20.74 -12.61
C GLY A 176 -10.68 21.67 -11.67
N TYR A 177 -10.02 22.10 -10.58
CA TYR A 177 -10.63 22.91 -9.52
C TYR A 177 -9.75 24.11 -9.11
N ASP A 178 -8.67 24.37 -9.86
CA ASP A 178 -7.78 25.52 -9.67
C ASP A 178 -7.27 25.71 -8.22
N VAL A 179 -7.11 24.62 -7.47
CA VAL A 179 -6.59 24.66 -6.10
C VAL A 179 -5.13 25.09 -6.14
N CYS A 180 -4.78 26.15 -5.40
CA CYS A 180 -3.44 26.72 -5.46
C CYS A 180 -2.36 25.77 -4.91
N CYS A 181 -1.11 25.97 -5.33
CA CYS A 181 0.02 25.13 -4.94
C CYS A 181 0.22 25.04 -3.42
N HIS A 182 -0.02 26.12 -2.68
CA HIS A 182 0.14 26.13 -1.22
C HIS A 182 -0.86 25.19 -0.53
N CYS A 183 -2.12 25.24 -0.94
CA CYS A 183 -3.16 24.34 -0.43
C CYS A 183 -2.86 22.89 -0.79
N LEU A 184 -2.44 22.62 -2.04
CA LEU A 184 -2.05 21.28 -2.47
C LEU A 184 -0.89 20.71 -1.64
N GLU A 185 0.10 21.53 -1.29
CA GLU A 185 1.22 21.14 -0.43
C GLU A 185 0.76 20.79 0.99
N MET A 186 -0.09 21.63 1.61
CA MET A 186 -0.66 21.36 2.93
C MET A 186 -1.46 20.05 2.96
N MET A 187 -2.37 19.87 2.00
CA MET A 187 -3.20 18.66 1.89
C MET A 187 -2.34 17.40 1.67
N ARG A 188 -1.29 17.51 0.84
CA ARG A 188 -0.33 16.43 0.62
C ARG A 188 0.40 16.05 1.93
N ASP A 189 0.84 17.04 2.69
CA ASP A 189 1.56 16.82 3.95
C ASP A 189 0.66 16.17 5.01
N ASP A 190 -0.59 16.62 5.14
CA ASP A 190 -1.57 16.01 6.03
C ASP A 190 -1.93 14.58 5.61
N TYR A 191 -2.13 14.35 4.32
CA TYR A 191 -2.35 13.02 3.77
C TYR A 191 -1.18 12.08 4.11
N LYS A 192 0.06 12.54 3.88
CA LYS A 192 1.28 11.78 4.17
C LYS A 192 1.48 11.53 5.67
N ASN A 193 1.13 12.49 6.52
CA ASN A 193 1.17 12.33 7.97
C ASN A 193 0.20 11.25 8.44
N ASN A 194 -1.03 11.25 7.92
CA ASN A 194 -2.02 10.20 8.18
C ASN A 194 -1.54 8.84 7.67
N GLN A 195 -1.02 8.76 6.45
CA GLN A 195 -0.43 7.53 5.91
C GLN A 195 0.70 6.97 6.77
N ARG A 196 1.51 7.84 7.40
CA ARG A 196 2.54 7.42 8.33
C ARG A 196 1.97 6.76 9.57
N VAL A 197 0.81 7.22 10.07
CA VAL A 197 0.08 6.58 11.18
C VAL A 197 -0.42 5.19 10.76
N ILE A 198 -1.01 5.07 9.57
CA ILE A 198 -1.42 3.79 8.99
C ILE A 198 -0.22 2.83 8.91
N TRP A 199 0.92 3.32 8.40
CA TRP A 199 2.15 2.53 8.30
C TRP A 199 2.62 2.00 9.64
N ARG A 200 2.61 2.82 10.72
CA ARG A 200 3.04 2.37 12.06
C ARG A 200 2.23 1.17 12.55
N ARG A 201 0.95 1.10 12.17
CA ARG A 201 0.00 0.06 12.58
C ARG A 201 -0.13 -1.09 11.57
N LEU A 202 0.66 -1.08 10.50
CA LEU A 202 0.51 -2.06 9.42
C LEU A 202 0.61 -3.53 9.88
N PRO A 203 1.49 -3.94 10.82
CA PRO A 203 1.51 -5.30 11.33
C PRO A 203 0.21 -5.68 12.05
N GLU A 204 -0.37 -4.75 12.82
CA GLU A 204 -1.68 -4.93 13.47
C GLU A 204 -2.79 -5.09 12.43
N ILE A 205 -2.81 -4.19 11.44
CA ILE A 205 -3.78 -4.18 10.33
C ILE A 205 -3.74 -5.50 9.56
N THR A 206 -2.54 -6.04 9.34
CA THR A 206 -2.32 -7.28 8.57
C THR A 206 -2.31 -8.53 9.43
N GLY A 207 -2.51 -8.41 10.74
CA GLY A 207 -2.59 -9.55 11.67
C GLY A 207 -1.30 -10.38 11.73
N VAL A 208 -0.13 -9.74 11.62
CA VAL A 208 1.19 -10.39 11.72
C VAL A 208 2.07 -9.71 12.75
N GLN A 209 2.91 -10.51 13.41
CA GLN A 209 3.90 -10.01 14.36
C GLN A 209 5.22 -9.77 13.62
N VAL A 210 5.82 -8.59 13.83
CA VAL A 210 7.11 -8.21 13.25
C VAL A 210 7.93 -7.49 14.30
N ASP A 211 9.07 -8.09 14.68
CA ASP A 211 10.01 -7.49 15.60
C ASP A 211 10.64 -6.24 14.99
N GLY A 212 10.65 -5.15 15.76
CA GLY A 212 11.23 -3.88 15.35
C GLY A 212 10.53 -3.22 14.15
N TRP A 213 9.22 -3.43 13.99
CA TRP A 213 8.46 -2.68 12.98
C TRP A 213 8.62 -1.19 13.19
N ASN A 214 9.02 -0.48 12.11
CA ASN A 214 9.14 0.97 12.09
C ASN A 214 10.16 1.57 13.09
N LEU A 215 11.15 0.77 13.53
CA LEU A 215 12.38 1.24 14.18
C LEU A 215 13.44 1.65 13.13
#